data_AF-A0A259DVD6-F1
#
_entry.id   AF-A0A259DVD6-F1
#
_cell.length_a   1.000
_cell.length_b   1.000
_cell.length_c   1.000
_cell.angle_alpha   90.00
_cell.angle_beta   90.00
_cell.angle_gamma   90.00
#
_symmetry.space_group_name_H-M   'P 1'
#
loop_
_entity.id
_entity.type
_entity.pdbx_description
1 polymer ?
#
loop_
_entity_poly.entity_id
_entity_poly.type
_entity_poly.pdbx_seq_one_letter_code
_entity_poly.pdbx_strand_id
1 'polypeptide(L)'
;MGLTSAYRLRVRRQYLLVRAFRRRRQLQPVANRLASCPPQPILLFATLRNERVRLPYFLQYYRKLGIDHFLLVDNGSDDGSRE
;
A
#
# COMPACT_ATOMS: atom_id res chain seq x y z
N MET A 1 -8.93 3.67 29.56
CA MET A 1 -8.49 2.36 29.05
C MET A 1 -7.60 1.72 30.11
N GLY A 2 -7.87 0.49 30.54
CA GLY A 2 -7.08 -0.15 31.61
C GLY A 2 -5.64 -0.48 31.19
N LEU A 3 -4.72 -0.51 32.15
CA LEU A 3 -3.29 -0.80 31.92
C LEU A 3 -3.05 -2.16 31.21
N THR A 4 -3.90 -3.14 31.47
CA THR A 4 -3.87 -4.47 30.84
C THR A 4 -4.23 -4.43 29.35
N SER A 5 -5.19 -3.59 28.94
CA SER A 5 -5.58 -3.46 27.54
C SER A 5 -4.51 -2.70 26.74
N ALA A 6 -3.89 -1.68 27.33
CA ALA A 6 -2.75 -0.98 26.76
C ALA A 6 -1.55 -1.93 26.54
N TYR A 7 -1.24 -2.79 27.52
CA TYR A 7 -0.18 -3.78 27.40
C TYR A 7 -0.46 -4.81 26.29
N ARG A 8 -1.69 -5.33 26.22
CA ARG A 8 -2.13 -6.24 25.15
C ARG A 8 -1.96 -5.63 23.76
N LEU A 9 -2.34 -4.36 23.59
CA LEU A 9 -2.16 -3.63 22.34
C LEU A 9 -0.68 -3.43 22.00
N ARG A 10 0.19 -3.20 22.98
CA ARG A 10 1.65 -3.12 22.78
C ARG A 10 2.22 -4.44 22.29
N VAL A 11 1.88 -5.57 22.92
CA VAL A 11 2.33 -6.90 22.47
C VAL A 11 1.84 -7.19 21.05
N ARG A 12 0.56 -6.89 20.75
CA ARG A 12 0.00 -7.06 19.40
C ARG A 12 0.74 -6.22 18.36
N ARG A 13 1.08 -4.96 18.68
CA ARG A 13 1.89 -4.10 17.81
C ARG A 13 3.25 -4.72 17.52
N GLN A 14 3.97 -5.17 18.55
CA GLN A 14 5.29 -5.79 18.38
C GLN A 14 5.20 -7.05 17.51
N TYR A 15 4.21 -7.91 17.73
CA TYR A 15 3.97 -9.07 16.88
C TYR A 15 3.74 -8.67 15.42
N LEU A 16 2.88 -7.67 15.15
CA LEU A 16 2.60 -7.21 13.78
C LEU A 16 3.83 -6.62 13.10
N LEU A 17 4.66 -5.86 13.82
CA LEU A 17 5.92 -5.31 13.30
C LEU A 17 6.91 -6.42 12.95
N VAL A 18 7.10 -7.40 13.85
CA VAL A 18 7.97 -8.56 13.60
C VAL A 18 7.45 -9.36 12.39
N ARG A 19 6.14 -9.57 12.30
CA ARG A 19 5.51 -10.26 11.16
C ARG A 19 5.77 -9.50 9.85
N ALA A 20 5.57 -8.19 9.83
CA ALA A 20 5.82 -7.35 8.66
C ALA A 20 7.30 -7.43 8.24
N PHE A 21 8.24 -7.32 9.19
CA PHE A 21 9.67 -7.42 8.91
C PHE A 21 10.06 -8.79 8.33
N ARG A 22 9.54 -9.88 8.90
CA ARG A 22 9.79 -11.26 8.40
C ARG A 22 9.21 -11.47 7.00
N ARG A 23 8.05 -10.90 6.70
CA ARG A 23 7.34 -11.08 5.41
C ARG A 23 7.72 -10.04 4.35
N ARG A 24 8.54 -9.03 4.67
CA ARG A 24 8.89 -7.93 3.74
C ARG A 24 9.46 -8.39 2.39
N ARG A 25 10.15 -9.53 2.37
CA ARG A 25 10.76 -10.11 1.15
C ARG A 25 9.75 -10.77 0.20
N GLN A 26 8.48 -10.88 0.60
CA GLN A 26 7.41 -11.40 -0.27
C GLN A 26 6.91 -10.35 -1.27
N LEU A 27 7.24 -9.08 -1.06
CA LEU A 27 6.94 -8.00 -1.99
C LEU A 27 8.19 -7.64 -2.77
N GLN A 28 8.07 -7.51 -4.08
CA GLN A 28 9.12 -7.02 -4.95
C GLN A 28 8.75 -5.62 -5.44
N PRO A 29 9.65 -4.63 -5.35
CA PRO A 29 9.39 -3.32 -5.92
C PRO A 29 9.39 -3.43 -7.45
N VAL A 30 8.26 -3.09 -8.08
CA VAL A 30 8.14 -3.04 -9.54
C VAL A 30 8.61 -1.68 -10.05
N ALA A 31 8.09 -0.60 -9.46
CA ALA A 31 8.54 0.76 -9.73
C ALA A 31 8.51 1.56 -8.43
N ASN A 32 9.60 2.27 -8.12
CA ASN A 32 9.66 3.17 -6.98
C ASN A 32 9.85 4.61 -7.47
N ARG A 33 8.80 5.43 -7.34
CA ARG A 33 8.80 6.85 -7.73
C ARG A 33 8.62 7.77 -6.51
N LEU A 34 8.86 7.27 -5.30
CA LEU A 34 8.67 8.06 -4.07
C LEU A 34 9.60 9.27 -3.98
N ALA A 35 10.73 9.25 -4.69
CA ALA A 35 11.65 10.38 -4.76
C ALA A 35 11.06 11.62 -5.44
N SER A 36 10.04 11.46 -6.30
CA SER A 36 9.38 12.59 -6.98
C SER A 36 8.16 13.12 -6.24
N CYS A 37 7.94 12.71 -4.99
CA CYS A 37 6.77 13.11 -4.21
C CYS A 37 6.96 14.53 -3.65
N PRO A 38 5.93 15.38 -3.67
CA PRO A 38 6.00 16.68 -2.98
C PRO A 38 6.20 16.49 -1.47
N PRO A 39 6.62 17.54 -0.73
CA PRO A 39 6.96 17.43 0.70
C PRO A 39 5.82 16.94 1.61
N GLN A 40 4.56 17.14 1.20
CA GLN A 40 3.37 16.74 1.95
C GLN A 40 2.34 16.10 1.00
N PRO A 41 2.63 14.90 0.49
CA PRO A 41 1.80 14.28 -0.53
C PRO A 41 0.61 13.56 0.10
N ILE A 42 -0.53 13.59 -0.59
CA ILE A 42 -1.64 12.70 -0.30
C ILE A 42 -1.38 11.37 -1.01
N LEU A 43 -1.03 10.36 -0.22
CA LEU A 43 -0.71 9.02 -0.71
C LEU A 43 -1.97 8.15 -0.71
N LEU A 44 -2.25 7.49 -1.83
CA LEU A 44 -3.23 6.42 -1.90
C LEU A 44 -2.52 5.07 -1.87
N PHE A 45 -2.91 4.23 -0.93
CA PHE A 45 -2.44 2.84 -0.84
C PHE A 45 -3.59 1.90 -1.22
N ALA A 46 -3.38 1.05 -2.23
CA ALA A 46 -4.38 0.08 -2.67
C ALA A 46 -3.75 -1.23 -3.14
N THR A 47 -4.53 -2.31 -3.07
CA THR A 47 -4.19 -3.63 -3.59
C THR A 47 -4.97 -3.89 -4.87
N LEU A 48 -4.32 -4.43 -5.89
CA LEU A 48 -4.92 -4.72 -7.18
C LEU A 48 -4.74 -6.19 -7.53
N ARG A 49 -5.70 -6.75 -8.26
CA ARG A 49 -5.59 -8.07 -8.89
C ARG A 49 -6.48 -8.12 -10.12
N ASN A 50 -5.88 -8.32 -11.30
CA ASN A 50 -6.59 -8.46 -12.56
C ASN A 50 -7.57 -7.30 -12.90
N GLU A 51 -7.11 -6.06 -12.70
CA GLU A 51 -7.94 -4.85 -12.83
C GLU A 51 -7.52 -3.97 -14.02
N ARG A 52 -6.83 -4.53 -15.04
CA ARG A 52 -6.22 -3.76 -16.15
C ARG A 52 -7.20 -2.81 -16.84
N VAL A 53 -8.43 -3.24 -17.05
CA VAL A 53 -9.48 -2.44 -17.72
C VAL A 53 -9.96 -1.28 -16.84
N ARG A 54 -10.02 -1.48 -15.52
CA ARG A 54 -10.55 -0.50 -14.56
C ARG A 54 -9.47 0.47 -14.07
N LEU A 55 -8.21 0.05 -14.09
CA LEU A 55 -7.07 0.80 -13.56
C LEU A 55 -6.97 2.24 -14.11
N PRO A 56 -7.17 2.51 -15.41
CA PRO A 56 -7.12 3.88 -15.92
C PRO A 56 -8.17 4.79 -15.28
N TYR A 57 -9.41 4.31 -15.13
CA TYR A 57 -10.50 5.06 -14.51
C TYR A 57 -10.26 5.28 -13.02
N PHE A 58 -9.76 4.25 -12.32
CA PHE A 58 -9.38 4.33 -10.92
C PHE A 58 -8.34 5.43 -10.69
N LEU A 59 -7.26 5.42 -11.46
CA LEU A 59 -6.19 6.42 -11.36
C LEU A 59 -6.71 7.82 -11.67
N GLN A 60 -7.51 7.97 -12.74
CA GLN A 60 -8.07 9.27 -13.12
C GLN A 60 -8.99 9.82 -12.03
N TYR A 61 -9.87 8.99 -11.47
CA TYR A 61 -10.81 9.38 -10.43
C TYR A 61 -10.09 9.89 -9.18
N TYR A 62 -9.11 9.14 -8.67
CA TYR A 62 -8.39 9.52 -7.45
C TYR A 62 -7.43 10.69 -7.68
N ARG A 63 -6.86 10.85 -8.88
CA ARG A 63 -6.12 12.08 -9.23
C ARG A 63 -7.02 13.31 -9.18
N LYS A 64 -8.26 13.21 -9.65
CA LYS A 64 -9.25 14.32 -9.54
C LYS A 64 -9.62 14.65 -8.10
N LEU A 65 -9.53 13.68 -7.18
CA LEU A 65 -9.73 13.90 -5.74
C LEU A 65 -8.51 14.53 -5.04
N GLY A 66 -7.40 14.75 -5.75
CA GLY A 66 -6.19 15.35 -5.19
C GLY A 66 -5.18 14.35 -4.63
N ILE A 67 -5.24 13.08 -5.01
CA ILE A 67 -4.17 12.11 -4.69
C ILE A 67 -2.91 12.43 -5.52
N ASP A 68 -1.79 12.65 -4.83
CA ASP A 68 -0.50 12.96 -5.44
C ASP A 68 0.24 11.71 -5.91
N HIS A 69 0.20 10.64 -5.09
CA HIS A 69 1.01 9.46 -5.34
C HIS A 69 0.27 8.16 -5.00
N PHE A 70 0.55 7.12 -5.78
CA PHE A 70 -0.11 5.84 -5.68
C PHE A 70 0.89 4.77 -5.26
N LEU A 71 0.59 4.10 -4.16
CA LEU A 71 1.28 2.92 -3.66
C LEU A 71 0.40 1.70 -3.93
N LEU A 72 0.61 1.08 -5.09
CA LEU A 72 -0.20 -0.05 -5.55
C LEU A 72 0.55 -1.35 -5.28
N VAL A 73 -0.13 -2.29 -4.63
CA VAL A 73 0.36 -3.65 -4.41
C VAL A 73 -0.39 -4.61 -5.32
N ASP A 74 0.30 -5.16 -6.31
CA ASP A 74 -0.25 -6.20 -7.16
C ASP A 74 -0.21 -7.57 -6.45
N ASN A 75 -1.36 -8.26 -6.40
CA ASN A 75 -1.50 -9.59 -5.82
C ASN A 75 -1.46 -10.70 -6.88
N GLY A 76 -0.38 -10.72 -7.66
CA GLY A 76 -0.09 -11.78 -8.63
C GLY A 76 -1.03 -11.78 -9.83
N SER A 77 -1.28 -10.61 -10.41
CA SER A 77 -2.11 -10.47 -11.61
C SER A 77 -1.46 -11.16 -12.82
N ASP A 78 -2.30 -11.78 -13.63
CA ASP A 78 -1.92 -12.50 -14.86
C ASP A 78 -2.44 -11.82 -16.14
N ASP A 79 -3.19 -10.72 -15.99
CA ASP A 79 -3.82 -9.97 -17.08
C ASP A 79 -2.95 -8.85 -17.69
N GLY A 80 -1.68 -8.75 -17.26
CA GLY A 80 -0.77 -7.67 -17.67
C GLY A 80 -0.99 -6.35 -16.94
N SER A 81 -1.79 -6.28 -15.87
CA SER A 81 -1.96 -5.07 -15.03
C SER A 81 -0.65 -4.51 -14.43
N ARG A 82 0.39 -5.35 -14.39
CA ARG A 82 1.70 -5.06 -13.79
C ARG A 82 2.62 -4.27 -14.74
N GLU A 83 2.41 -4.38 -16.05
CA GLU A 83 3.26 -3.79 -17.11
C GLU A 83 2.80 -2.37 -17.46
#